data_AF-A0A4Q4D1U1-F1
#
_entry.id   AF-A0A4Q4D1U1-F1
#
_cell.length_a   1.000
_cell.length_b   1.000
_cell.length_c   1.000
_cell.angle_alpha   90.00
_cell.angle_beta   90.00
_cell.angle_gamma   90.00
#
_symmetry.space_group_name_H-M   'P 1'
#
loop_
_entity.id
_entity.type
_entity.pdbx_description
1 polymer ?
#
loop_
_entity_poly.entity_id
_entity_poly.type
_entity_poly.pdbx_seq_one_letter_code
_entity_poly.pdbx_strand_id
1 'polypeptide(L)' 'MNVPMPRSRGSQIYLLLLVAVTVGLVLVVTGPWRTGLAVIGAAFVVSSLARVFVPADHVGMLRVRGKAFDVVWTMLL' A
#
# COMPACT_ATOMS: atom_id res chain seq x y z
N MET A 1 -16.05 18.90 -3.80
CA MET A 1 -16.68 17.60 -3.49
C MET A 1 -15.98 17.01 -2.27
N ASN A 2 -16.68 16.82 -1.15
CA ASN A 2 -16.08 16.16 0.03
C ASN A 2 -16.12 14.65 -0.19
N VAL A 3 -14.98 14.07 -0.56
CA VAL A 3 -14.86 12.61 -0.74
C VAL A 3 -14.80 11.97 0.65
N PRO A 4 -15.77 11.12 1.04
CA PRO A 4 -15.74 10.48 2.35
C PRO A 4 -14.56 9.52 2.44
N MET A 5 -13.68 9.73 3.43
CA MET A 5 -12.58 8.80 3.66
C MET A 5 -13.10 7.46 4.18
N PRO A 6 -12.54 6.33 3.72
CA PRO A 6 -13.00 5.04 4.16
C PRO A 6 -12.58 4.79 5.63
N ARG A 7 -13.51 4.24 6.41
CA ARG A 7 -13.37 4.01 7.87
C ARG A 7 -12.40 2.88 8.24
N SER A 8 -12.07 2.00 7.29
CA SER A 8 -11.21 0.85 7.55
C SER A 8 -9.73 1.25 7.49
N ARG A 9 -8.95 0.92 8.53
CA ARG A 9 -7.50 1.17 8.57
C ARG A 9 -6.77 0.56 7.36
N GLY A 10 -7.20 -0.62 6.89
CA GLY A 10 -6.62 -1.27 5.71
C GLY A 10 -6.84 -0.47 4.42
N SER A 11 -8.02 0.12 4.26
CA SER A 11 -8.33 0.97 3.09
C SER A 11 -7.55 2.29 3.10
N GLN A 12 -7.31 2.86 4.28
CA GLN A 12 -6.48 4.07 4.41
C GLN A 12 -5.02 3.79 4.01
N ILE A 13 -4.47 2.64 4.45
CA ILE A 13 -3.12 2.21 4.06
C ILE A 13 -3.02 1.96 2.56
N TYR A 14 -4.06 1.39 1.95
CA TYR A 14 -4.11 1.19 0.51
C TYR A 14 -4.13 2.51 -0.26
N LEU A 15 -4.95 3.49 0.16
CA LEU A 15 -4.98 4.81 -0.48
C LEU A 15 -3.63 5.53 -0.36
N LEU A 16 -2.97 5.42 0.78
CA LEU A 16 -1.64 6.00 0.99
C LEU A 16 -0.60 5.35 0.07
N LEU A 17 -0.61 4.02 -0.05
CA LEU A 17 0.22 3.28 -1.01
C LEU A 17 -0.05 3.74 -2.45
N LEU A 18 -1.31 3.86 -2.84
CA LEU A 18 -1.68 4.30 -4.19
C LEU A 18 -1.13 5.68 -4.52
N VAL A 19 -1.21 6.61 -3.58
CA VAL A 19 -0.63 7.96 -3.74
C VAL A 19 0.90 7.87 -3.87
N ALA A 20 1.58 7.09 -3.02
CA ALA A 20 3.03 6.94 -3.06
C ALA A 20 3.52 6.33 -4.39
N VAL A 21 2.84 5.30 -4.89
CA VAL A 21 3.14 4.69 -6.20
C VAL A 21 2.90 5.69 -7.33
N THR A 22 1.83 6.47 -7.25
CA THR A 22 1.54 7.52 -8.25
C THR A 22 2.65 8.56 -8.30
N VAL A 23 3.16 9.01 -7.14
CA VAL A 23 4.32 9.91 -7.06
C VAL A 23 5.56 9.26 -7.68
N GLY A 24 5.82 7.99 -7.38
CA GLY A 24 6.91 7.23 -7.98
C GLY A 24 6.80 7.14 -9.51
N LEU A 25 5.61 6.89 -10.05
CA LEU A 25 5.35 6.88 -11.49
C LEU A 25 5.57 8.25 -12.14
N VAL A 26 5.13 9.33 -11.49
CA VAL A 26 5.40 10.71 -11.96
C VAL A 26 6.91 10.95 -12.01
N LEU A 27 7.67 10.51 -11.01
CA LEU A 27 9.15 10.61 -11.02
C LEU A 27 9.77 9.78 -12.15
N VAL A 28 9.19 8.61 -12.48
CA VAL A 28 9.67 7.80 -13.61
C VAL A 28 9.48 8.54 -14.93
N VAL A 29 8.32 9.15 -15.16
CA VAL A 29 8.01 9.84 -16.43
C VAL A 29 8.73 11.19 -16.55
N THR A 30 8.99 11.87 -15.43
CA THR A 30 9.61 13.22 -15.43
C THR A 30 11.15 13.20 -15.53
N GLY A 31 11.79 12.03 -15.49
CA GLY A 31 13.23 11.89 -15.74
C GLY A 31 14.04 11.15 -14.66
N PRO A 32 13.82 11.34 -13.34
CA PRO A 32 14.57 10.63 -12.31
C PRO A 32 14.05 9.20 -12.09
N TRP A 33 14.07 8.37 -13.15
CA TRP A 33 13.48 7.03 -13.16
C TRP A 33 14.05 6.08 -12.11
N ARG A 34 15.35 6.18 -11.78
CA ARG A 34 15.97 5.40 -10.71
C ARG A 34 15.35 5.73 -9.35
N THR A 35 15.17 7.02 -9.07
CA THR A 35 14.52 7.49 -7.84
C THR A 35 13.05 7.09 -7.83
N GLY A 36 12.35 7.21 -8.97
CA GLY A 36 10.96 6.78 -9.10
C GLY A 36 10.78 5.29 -8.79
N LEU A 37 11.62 4.41 -9.35
CA LEU A 37 11.60 2.98 -9.03
C LEU A 37 11.92 2.70 -7.55
N ALA A 38 12.91 3.41 -6.97
CA ALA A 38 13.24 3.27 -5.56
C ALA A 38 12.07 3.70 -4.65
N VAL A 39 11.36 4.77 -5.01
CA VAL A 39 10.17 5.25 -4.29
C VAL A 39 9.04 4.22 -4.36
N ILE A 40 8.80 3.62 -5.54
CA ILE A 40 7.78 2.58 -5.71
C ILE A 40 8.09 1.37 -4.82
N GLY A 41 9.32 0.83 -4.89
CA GLY A 41 9.73 -0.31 -4.06
C GLY A 41 9.66 -0.01 -2.56
N ALA A 42 10.12 1.16 -2.14
CA ALA A 42 10.02 1.58 -0.74
C ALA A 42 8.56 1.70 -0.27
N ALA A 43 7.66 2.19 -1.13
CA ALA A 43 6.24 2.30 -0.81
C ALA A 43 5.62 0.92 -0.53
N PHE A 44 5.96 -0.11 -1.32
CA PHE A 44 5.49 -1.48 -1.09
C PHE A 44 6.00 -2.06 0.23
N VAL A 45 7.29 -1.88 0.56
CA VAL A 45 7.86 -2.33 1.84
C VAL A 45 7.20 -1.64 3.03
N VAL A 46 7.09 -0.31 3.01
CA VAL A 46 6.46 0.47 4.09
C VAL A 46 4.99 0.07 4.25
N SER A 47 4.28 -0.13 3.14
CA SER A 47 2.87 -0.51 3.16
C SER A 47 2.68 -1.94 3.69
N SER A 48 3.56 -2.87 3.34
CA SER A 48 3.61 -4.23 3.90
C SER A 48 3.77 -4.18 5.43
N LEU A 49 4.76 -3.42 5.92
CA LEU A 49 5.01 -3.25 7.35
C LEU A 49 3.81 -2.63 8.07
N ALA A 50 3.19 -1.61 7.48
CA ALA A 50 2.00 -0.98 8.06
C ALA A 50 0.84 -1.98 8.28
N ARG A 51 0.68 -2.97 7.39
CA ARG A 51 -0.35 -4.01 7.51
C ARG A 51 -0.07 -5.02 8.63
N VAL A 52 1.18 -5.23 9.02
CA VAL A 52 1.52 -6.07 10.18
C VAL A 52 0.86 -5.53 11.45
N PHE A 53 0.75 -4.21 11.58
CA PHE A 53 0.16 -3.56 12.74
C PHE A 53 -1.37 -3.38 12.66
N VAL A 54 -2.02 -3.77 11.56
CA VAL A 54 -3.49 -3.69 11.43
C VAL A 54 -4.14 -4.88 12.17
N PRO A 55 -5.07 -4.62 13.12
CA PRO A 55 -5.80 -5.67 13.82
C PRO A 55 -6.63 -6.53 12.87
N ALA A 56 -6.67 -7.83 13.14
CA ALA A 56 -7.43 -8.79 12.33
C ALA A 56 -8.96 -8.59 12.43
N ASP A 57 -9.50 -7.85 13.40
CA ASP A 57 -10.95 -7.69 13.57
C ASP A 57 -11.68 -6.96 12.42
N HIS A 58 -10.95 -6.43 11.44
CA HIS A 58 -11.52 -5.81 10.23
C HIS A 58 -11.55 -6.78 9.02
N VAL A 59 -11.45 -8.09 9.25
CA VAL A 59 -11.33 -9.12 8.21
C VAL A 59 -12.62 -9.89 7.92
N GLY A 60 -13.67 -9.20 7.44
CA GLY A 60 -14.83 -9.91 6.87
C GLY A 60 -14.46 -10.78 5.66
N MET A 61 -13.46 -10.37 4.88
CA MET A 61 -13.10 -10.96 3.57
C MET A 61 -11.69 -11.62 3.53
N LEU A 62 -10.84 -11.43 4.54
CA LEU A 62 -9.54 -12.14 4.66
C LEU A 62 -9.64 -13.51 5.35
N ARG A 63 -10.84 -14.06 5.56
CA ARG A 63 -10.97 -15.40 6.18
C ARG A 63 -10.38 -16.51 5.29
N VAL A 64 -10.39 -16.33 3.97
CA VAL A 64 -9.79 -17.28 3.00
C VAL A 64 -8.31 -16.97 2.77
N ARG A 65 -7.92 -15.69 2.77
CA ARG A 65 -6.58 -15.21 2.46
C ARG A 65 -5.92 -14.69 3.73
N GLY A 66 -5.08 -15.52 4.37
CA GLY A 66 -4.45 -15.17 5.64
C GLY A 66 -3.66 -13.86 5.59
N LYS A 67 -3.66 -13.11 6.71
CA LYS A 67 -2.94 -11.83 6.87
C LYS A 67 -1.46 -11.91 6.45
N ALA A 68 -0.80 -13.03 6.74
CA ALA A 68 0.59 -13.25 6.36
C ALA A 68 0.77 -13.25 4.83
N PHE A 69 -0.15 -13.88 4.09
CA PHE A 69 -0.09 -13.90 2.63
C PHE A 69 -0.30 -12.51 2.02
N ASP A 70 -1.14 -11.67 2.63
CA ASP A 70 -1.34 -10.28 2.19
C ASP A 70 -0.09 -9.40 2.36
N VAL A 71 0.54 -9.51 3.53
CA VAL A 71 1.79 -8.80 3.84
C VAL A 71 2.93 -9.26 2.93
N VAL A 72 3.14 -10.57 2.79
CA VAL A 72 4.21 -11.13 1.96
C VAL A 72 4.00 -10.79 0.50
N TRP A 73 2.77 -10.93 -0.01
CA TRP A 73 2.47 -10.59 -1.39
C TRP A 73 2.73 -9.11 -1.70
N THR A 74 2.31 -8.20 -0.81
CA THR A 74 2.53 -6.77 -1.01
C THR A 74 4.00 -6.38 -0.88
N MET A 75 4.80 -7.16 -0.14
CA MET A 75 6.24 -6.91 -0.02
C MET A 75 7.03 -7.36 -1.26
N LEU A 76 6.55 -8.39 -1.97
CA LEU A 76 7.24 -9.02 -3.09
C LEU A 76 6.88 -8.44 -4.46
N LEU A 77 5.75 -7.73 -4.57
CA LEU A 77 5.23 -7.15 -5.81
C LEU A 77 5.73 -5.72 -5.99
#